data_AF-A0A348Q3P1-F1
#
_entry.id   AF-A0A348Q3P1-F1
#
_cell.length_a   1.000
_cell.length_b   1.000
_cell.length_c   1.000
_cell.angle_alpha   90.00
_cell.angle_beta   90.00
_cell.angle_gamma   90.00
#
_symmetry.space_group_name_H-M   'P 1'
#
loop_
_entity.id
_entity.type
_entity.pdbx_description
1 polymer ?
#
loop_
_entity_poly.entity_id
_entity_poly.type
_entity_poly.pdbx_seq_one_letter_code
_entity_poly.pdbx_strand_id
1 'polypeptide(L)'
;ERDISHSSVERGIGPDATVHLDFALHRLGGVIENLLVYPENMMSTIDSMGGLHNSQRILLALVEKGVSREDSYRLVQRNAMRTWKKEGDLLDLLKQDEEVSSRLTDSELESLFDLGYHFKHVDTTFERVFGRS
;
A
#
# COMPACT_ATOMS: atom_id res chain seq x y z
N GLU A 1 48.83 -9.80 -24.07
CA GLU A 1 47.40 -10.02 -24.41
C GLU A 1 46.50 -8.93 -23.79
N ARG A 2 46.57 -7.66 -24.26
CA ARG A 2 45.49 -6.63 -24.24
C ARG A 2 45.88 -5.38 -25.04
N ASP A 3 44.91 -4.56 -25.47
CA ASP A 3 45.12 -3.21 -26.03
C ASP A 3 44.87 -2.10 -24.97
N ILE A 4 45.16 -0.82 -25.28
CA ILE A 4 45.10 0.31 -24.32
C ILE A 4 43.83 1.19 -24.45
N SER A 5 42.89 0.86 -25.33
CA SER A 5 41.73 1.73 -25.64
C SER A 5 40.85 2.04 -24.42
N HIS A 6 40.65 1.07 -23.52
CA HIS A 6 39.90 1.22 -22.27
C HIS A 6 40.50 2.28 -21.32
N SER A 7 41.82 2.52 -21.41
CA SER A 7 42.55 3.30 -20.43
C SER A 7 42.17 4.79 -20.41
N SER A 8 41.81 5.39 -21.55
CA SER A 8 41.37 6.79 -21.59
C SER A 8 39.98 6.96 -20.98
N VAL A 9 39.08 6.00 -21.23
CA VAL A 9 37.71 5.99 -20.69
C VAL A 9 37.74 5.75 -19.18
N GLU A 10 38.49 4.75 -18.72
CA GLU A 10 38.60 4.38 -17.30
C GLU A 10 39.18 5.50 -16.42
N ARG A 11 40.09 6.32 -16.96
CA ARG A 11 40.60 7.50 -16.24
C ARG A 11 39.53 8.57 -16.00
N GLY A 12 38.49 8.63 -16.83
CA GLY A 12 37.33 9.49 -16.60
C GLY A 12 36.29 8.78 -15.72
N ILE A 13 35.73 7.68 -16.21
CA ILE A 13 34.59 7.03 -15.57
C ILE A 13 34.91 6.43 -14.20
N GLY A 14 36.14 5.95 -13.97
CA GLY A 14 36.52 5.36 -12.69
C GLY A 14 36.41 6.37 -11.54
N PRO A 15 37.17 7.49 -11.58
CA PRO A 15 37.06 8.56 -10.61
C PRO A 15 35.65 9.18 -10.58
N ASP A 16 35.07 9.49 -11.74
CA ASP A 16 33.78 10.18 -11.78
C ASP A 16 32.70 9.32 -11.13
N ALA A 17 32.57 8.05 -11.49
CA ALA A 17 31.53 7.18 -10.93
C ALA A 17 31.70 7.00 -9.42
N THR A 18 32.94 6.81 -8.94
CA THR A 18 33.20 6.54 -7.52
C THR A 18 33.02 7.79 -6.65
N VAL A 19 33.50 8.96 -7.09
CA VAL A 19 33.32 10.23 -6.38
C VAL A 19 31.85 10.64 -6.34
N HIS A 20 31.12 10.52 -7.46
CA HIS A 20 29.69 10.86 -7.48
C HIS A 20 28.87 9.91 -6.61
N LEU A 21 29.19 8.61 -6.62
CA LEU A 21 28.50 7.65 -5.77
C LEU A 21 28.76 7.92 -4.28
N ASP A 22 30.01 8.20 -3.91
CA ASP A 22 30.36 8.56 -2.53
C ASP A 22 29.58 9.79 -2.05
N PHE A 23 29.55 10.85 -2.86
CA PHE A 23 28.79 12.05 -2.58
C PHE A 23 27.28 11.77 -2.47
N ALA A 24 26.71 11.01 -3.41
CA ALA A 24 25.29 10.68 -3.43
C ALA A 24 24.88 9.86 -2.20
N LEU A 25 25.69 8.89 -1.78
CA LEU A 25 25.45 8.07 -0.59
C LEU A 25 25.51 8.91 0.69
N HIS A 26 26.53 9.74 0.84
CA HIS A 26 26.63 10.65 1.99
C HIS A 26 25.43 11.62 2.06
N ARG A 27 25.05 12.19 0.91
CA ARG A 27 23.91 13.12 0.86
C ARG A 27 22.60 12.41 1.17
N LEU A 28 22.38 11.22 0.64
CA LEU A 28 21.19 10.42 0.91
C LEU A 28 21.12 10.01 2.39
N GLY A 29 22.25 9.60 2.99
CA GLY A 29 22.33 9.29 4.41
C GLY A 29 21.82 10.45 5.27
N GLY A 30 22.29 11.67 4.99
CA GLY A 30 21.82 12.87 5.68
C GLY A 30 20.34 13.18 5.44
N VAL A 31 19.79 12.91 4.26
CA VAL A 31 18.35 13.06 3.99
C VAL A 31 17.54 12.08 4.81
N ILE A 32 17.93 10.80 4.85
CA ILE A 32 17.19 9.76 5.57
C ILE A 32 17.27 9.99 7.08
N GLU A 33 18.44 10.37 7.61
CA GLU A 33 18.64 10.67 9.04
C GLU A 33 17.77 11.83 9.53
N ASN A 34 17.58 12.85 8.68
CA ASN A 34 16.83 14.07 9.03
C ASN A 34 15.41 14.09 8.42
N LEU A 35 14.92 12.95 7.91
CA LEU A 35 13.62 12.88 7.25
C LEU A 35 12.49 13.09 8.26
N LEU A 36 11.74 14.18 8.09
CA LEU A 36 10.53 14.42 8.88
C LEU A 36 9.37 13.63 8.29
N VAL A 37 8.85 12.67 9.07
CA VAL A 37 7.66 11.88 8.73
C VAL A 37 6.46 12.45 9.47
N TYR A 38 5.32 12.57 8.77
CA TYR A 38 4.06 13.11 9.31
C TYR A 38 2.97 12.02 9.31
N PRO A 39 2.87 11.19 10.37
CA PRO A 39 1.91 10.08 10.42
C PRO A 39 0.46 10.52 10.25
N GLU A 40 0.09 11.69 10.77
CA GLU A 40 -1.27 12.24 10.64
C GLU A 40 -1.64 12.50 9.17
N ASN A 41 -0.70 13.05 8.38
CA ASN A 41 -0.92 13.27 6.94
C ASN A 41 -1.01 11.96 6.17
N MET A 42 -0.22 10.94 6.57
CA MET A 42 -0.29 9.60 5.98
C MET A 42 -1.68 8.99 6.22
N MET A 43 -2.18 9.05 7.45
CA MET A 43 -3.51 8.55 7.79
C MET A 43 -4.60 9.33 7.07
N SER A 44 -4.54 10.66 7.09
CA SER A 44 -5.51 11.51 6.38
C SER A 44 -5.56 11.22 4.87
N THR A 45 -4.42 10.90 4.24
CA THR A 45 -4.39 10.50 2.83
C THR A 45 -5.11 9.17 2.60
N ILE A 46 -4.91 8.19 3.48
CA ILE A 46 -5.59 6.89 3.41
C ILE A 46 -7.11 7.07 3.61
N ASP A 47 -7.49 7.86 4.61
CA ASP A 47 -8.89 8.14 4.96
C ASP A 47 -9.60 8.95 3.87
N SER A 48 -8.89 9.82 3.15
CA SER A 48 -9.45 10.64 2.07
C SER A 48 -10.04 9.81 0.91
N MET A 49 -9.66 8.54 0.81
CA MET A 49 -10.22 7.60 -0.15
C MET A 49 -11.54 6.98 0.30
N GLY A 50 -12.10 7.36 1.45
CA GLY A 50 -13.38 6.86 1.97
C GLY A 50 -13.40 5.34 2.19
N GLY A 51 -12.25 4.75 2.53
CA GLY A 51 -12.11 3.31 2.77
C GLY A 51 -12.01 2.42 1.52
N LEU A 52 -11.88 2.99 0.32
CA LEU A 52 -11.76 2.23 -0.94
C LEU A 52 -10.66 1.17 -0.96
N HIS A 53 -9.57 1.37 -0.22
CA HIS A 53 -8.48 0.41 -0.11
C HIS A 53 -8.91 -0.95 0.48
N ASN A 54 -10.05 -1.02 1.19
CA ASN A 54 -10.60 -2.26 1.73
C ASN A 54 -11.47 -3.05 0.74
N SER A 55 -11.71 -2.54 -0.47
CA SER A 55 -12.59 -3.16 -1.48
C SER A 55 -12.28 -4.65 -1.73
N GLN A 56 -11.01 -5.03 -1.75
CA GLN A 56 -10.62 -6.43 -1.94
C GLN A 56 -11.04 -7.32 -0.77
N ARG A 57 -10.94 -6.85 0.48
CA ARG A 57 -11.35 -7.62 1.66
C ARG A 57 -12.85 -7.89 1.64
N ILE A 58 -13.65 -6.90 1.26
CA ILE A 58 -15.09 -7.02 1.12
C ILE A 58 -15.45 -8.03 0.03
N LEU A 59 -14.78 -7.97 -1.12
CA LEU A 59 -14.97 -8.94 -2.20
C LEU A 59 -14.70 -10.38 -1.72
N LEU A 60 -13.59 -10.60 -0.99
CA LEU A 60 -13.25 -11.91 -0.47
C LEU A 60 -14.26 -12.40 0.57
N ALA A 61 -14.70 -11.52 1.47
CA ALA A 61 -15.73 -11.85 2.46
C ALA A 61 -17.06 -12.27 1.81
N LEU A 62 -17.48 -11.59 0.74
CA LEU A 62 -18.67 -11.98 -0.02
C LEU A 62 -18.51 -13.35 -0.69
N VAL A 63 -17.34 -13.63 -1.25
CA VAL A 63 -17.02 -14.95 -1.82
C VAL A 63 -17.05 -16.05 -0.73
N GLU A 64 -16.52 -15.77 0.46
CA GLU A 64 -16.58 -16.68 1.61
C GLU A 64 -18.02 -16.93 2.09
N LYS A 65 -18.93 -15.97 1.90
CA LYS A 65 -20.38 -16.12 2.13
C LYS A 65 -21.12 -16.81 0.98
N GLY A 66 -20.41 -17.32 -0.02
CA GLY A 66 -20.97 -18.09 -1.13
C GLY A 66 -21.48 -17.26 -2.31
N VAL A 67 -21.17 -15.96 -2.36
CA VAL A 67 -21.45 -15.13 -3.54
C VAL A 67 -20.43 -15.46 -4.64
N SER A 68 -20.85 -15.49 -5.90
CA SER A 68 -19.91 -15.72 -7.01
C SER A 68 -18.86 -14.60 -7.04
N ARG A 69 -17.66 -14.89 -7.56
CA ARG A 69 -16.60 -13.88 -7.65
C ARG A 69 -17.01 -12.70 -8.54
N GLU A 70 -17.75 -12.97 -9.61
CA GLU A 70 -18.27 -11.97 -10.53
C GLU A 70 -19.31 -11.07 -9.85
N ASP A 71 -20.26 -11.66 -9.12
CA ASP A 71 -21.26 -10.90 -8.36
C ASP A 71 -20.63 -10.10 -7.24
N SER A 72 -19.67 -10.69 -6.52
CA SER A 72 -18.93 -9.99 -5.46
C SER A 72 -18.19 -8.77 -6.01
N TYR A 73 -17.58 -8.90 -7.19
CA TYR A 73 -16.95 -7.79 -7.89
C TYR A 73 -17.98 -6.70 -8.25
N ARG A 74 -19.13 -7.07 -8.84
CA ARG A 74 -20.21 -6.13 -9.20
C ARG A 74 -20.72 -5.36 -7.98
N LEU A 75 -20.98 -6.05 -6.87
CA LEU A 75 -21.50 -5.47 -5.62
C LEU A 75 -20.51 -4.49 -4.98
N VAL A 76 -19.23 -4.88 -4.91
CA VAL A 76 -18.19 -4.00 -4.37
C VAL A 76 -17.96 -2.81 -5.29
N GLN A 77 -17.85 -3.06 -6.60
CA GLN A 77 -17.56 -2.02 -7.59
C GLN A 77 -18.63 -0.94 -7.60
N ARG A 78 -19.93 -1.28 -7.54
CA ARG A 78 -20.98 -0.24 -7.58
C ARG A 78 -20.92 0.70 -6.39
N ASN A 79 -20.59 0.20 -5.19
CA ASN A 79 -20.45 1.03 -3.99
C ASN A 79 -19.14 1.81 -4.01
N ALA A 80 -18.05 1.18 -4.43
CA ALA A 80 -16.76 1.85 -4.61
C ALA A 80 -16.84 3.03 -5.60
N MET A 81 -17.57 2.87 -6.70
CA MET A 81 -17.77 3.95 -7.67
C MET A 81 -18.57 5.13 -7.10
N ARG A 82 -19.47 4.89 -6.14
CA ARG A 82 -20.21 5.95 -5.44
C ARG A 82 -19.31 6.68 -4.44
N THR A 83 -18.48 5.96 -3.70
CA THR A 83 -17.42 6.58 -2.85
C THR A 83 -16.48 7.43 -3.68
N TRP A 84 -16.05 6.94 -4.85
CA TRP A 84 -15.21 7.70 -5.78
C TRP A 84 -15.86 9.01 -6.25
N LYS A 85 -17.18 9.00 -6.44
CA LYS A 85 -17.99 10.19 -6.77
C LYS A 85 -18.30 11.07 -5.56
N LYS A 86 -17.74 10.77 -4.38
CA LYS A 86 -17.95 11.48 -3.12
C LYS A 86 -19.40 11.48 -2.63
N GLU A 87 -20.12 10.38 -2.89
CA GLU A 87 -21.49 10.18 -2.41
C GLU A 87 -21.55 9.65 -0.97
N GLY A 88 -20.41 9.31 -0.36
CA GLY A 88 -20.28 8.80 1.00
C GLY A 88 -19.11 7.84 1.16
N ASP A 89 -18.81 7.43 2.39
CA ASP A 89 -17.76 6.45 2.67
C ASP A 89 -18.21 5.04 2.26
N LEU A 90 -17.26 4.20 1.86
CA LEU A 90 -17.55 2.87 1.33
C LEU A 90 -18.31 2.01 2.34
N LEU A 91 -17.96 2.08 3.63
CA LEU A 91 -18.61 1.31 4.68
C LEU A 91 -20.11 1.64 4.79
N ASP A 92 -20.45 2.92 4.82
CA ASP A 92 -21.84 3.37 4.94
C ASP A 92 -22.66 2.98 3.70
N LEU A 93 -22.06 3.11 2.51
CA LEU A 93 -22.71 2.73 1.25
C LEU A 93 -22.96 1.23 1.18
N LEU A 94 -22.04 0.40 1.68
CA LEU A 94 -22.21 -1.06 1.75
C LEU A 94 -23.30 -1.47 2.74
N LYS A 95 -23.41 -0.79 3.90
CA LYS A 95 -24.48 -1.05 4.88
C LYS A 95 -25.87 -0.72 4.31
N GLN A 96 -25.95 0.31 3.46
CA GLN A 96 -27.19 0.72 2.80
C GLN A 96 -27.55 -0.14 1.58
N ASP A 97 -26.64 -1.00 1.12
CA ASP A 97 -26.86 -1.86 -0.04
C ASP A 97 -27.50 -3.18 0.40
N GLU A 98 -28.78 -3.39 0.06
CA GLU A 98 -29.56 -4.57 0.43
C GLU A 98 -28.94 -5.91 -0.04
N GLU A 99 -28.27 -5.94 -1.21
CA GLU A 99 -27.64 -7.17 -1.69
C GLU A 99 -26.37 -7.50 -0.90
N VAL A 100 -25.70 -6.50 -0.33
CA VAL A 100 -24.52 -6.68 0.54
C VAL A 100 -24.96 -6.97 1.97
N SER A 101 -25.86 -6.17 2.54
CA SER A 101 -26.32 -6.30 3.94
C SER A 101 -27.13 -7.58 4.19
N SER A 102 -27.72 -8.18 3.15
CA SER A 102 -28.30 -9.53 3.24
C SER A 102 -27.26 -10.66 3.34
N ARG A 103 -25.97 -10.38 3.12
CA ARG A 103 -24.88 -11.37 3.13
C ARG A 103 -23.85 -11.14 4.24
N LEU A 104 -23.61 -9.88 4.58
CA LEU A 104 -22.68 -9.44 5.60
C LEU A 104 -23.41 -8.52 6.58
N THR A 105 -23.32 -8.82 7.86
CA THR A 105 -23.85 -7.96 8.93
C THR A 105 -23.02 -6.68 9.05
N ASP A 106 -23.59 -5.64 9.66
CA ASP A 106 -22.89 -4.38 9.93
C ASP A 106 -21.59 -4.58 10.69
N SER A 107 -21.58 -5.49 11.69
CA SER A 107 -20.38 -5.80 12.48
C SER A 107 -19.31 -6.53 11.65
N GLU A 108 -19.73 -7.45 10.76
CA GLU A 108 -18.81 -8.08 9.81
C GLU A 108 -18.21 -7.04 8.86
N LEU A 109 -19.04 -6.15 8.31
CA LEU A 109 -18.58 -5.06 7.45
C LEU A 109 -17.58 -4.14 8.17
N GLU A 110 -17.89 -3.70 9.38
CA GLU A 110 -17.00 -2.87 10.20
C GLU A 110 -15.64 -3.54 10.43
N SER A 111 -15.62 -4.85 10.73
CA SER A 111 -14.37 -5.60 10.95
C SER A 111 -13.46 -5.66 9.71
N LEU A 112 -14.03 -5.51 8.51
CA LEU A 112 -13.28 -5.50 7.25
C LEU A 112 -12.56 -4.17 7.00
N PHE A 113 -12.84 -3.14 7.79
CA PHE A 113 -12.19 -1.82 7.72
C PHE A 113 -11.09 -1.63 8.79
N ASP A 114 -10.80 -2.65 9.61
CA ASP A 114 -9.68 -2.61 10.54
C ASP A 114 -8.33 -2.62 9.79
N LEU A 115 -7.51 -1.58 9.99
CA LEU A 115 -6.16 -1.47 9.45
C LEU A 115 -5.20 -2.51 10.05
N GLY A 116 -5.45 -2.99 11.27
CA GLY A 116 -4.63 -4.00 11.94
C GLY A 116 -4.46 -5.28 11.12
N TYR A 117 -5.47 -5.64 10.34
CA TYR A 117 -5.41 -6.75 9.38
C TYR A 117 -4.24 -6.63 8.38
N HIS A 118 -3.94 -5.41 7.92
CA HIS A 118 -2.86 -5.17 6.96
C HIS A 118 -1.47 -5.17 7.62
N PHE A 119 -1.41 -4.99 8.94
CA PHE A 119 -0.15 -4.97 9.69
C PHE A 119 0.27 -6.34 10.25
N LYS A 120 -0.55 -7.38 10.11
CA LYS A 120 -0.34 -8.72 10.68
C LYS A 120 1.01 -9.39 10.39
N HIS A 121 1.74 -8.94 9.36
CA HIS A 121 3.04 -9.50 8.97
C HIS A 121 4.18 -8.47 8.99
N VAL A 122 3.94 -7.28 9.56
CA VAL A 122 4.98 -6.25 9.71
C VAL A 122 6.12 -6.79 10.56
N ASP A 123 5.83 -7.29 11.77
CA ASP A 123 6.86 -7.82 12.68
C ASP A 123 7.63 -8.99 12.06
N THR A 124 6.93 -9.91 11.37
CA THR A 124 7.58 -11.01 10.65
C THR A 124 8.58 -10.52 9.60
N THR A 125 8.27 -9.41 8.93
CA THR A 125 9.17 -8.81 7.93
C THR A 125 10.36 -8.14 8.60
N PHE A 126 10.15 -7.40 9.69
CA PHE A 126 11.22 -6.78 10.47
C PHE A 126 12.17 -7.82 11.08
N GLU A 127 11.64 -8.91 11.62
CA GLU A 127 12.42 -10.04 12.14
C GLU A 127 13.37 -10.60 11.08
N ARG A 128 12.87 -10.84 9.86
CA ARG A 128 13.67 -11.38 8.75
C ARG A 128 14.78 -10.45 8.28
N VAL A 129 14.56 -9.14 8.31
CA VAL A 129 15.52 -8.14 7.80
C VAL A 129 16.57 -7.78 8.87
N PHE A 130 16.15 -7.64 10.12
CA PHE A 130 17.00 -7.10 11.20
C PHE A 130 17.44 -8.14 12.23
N GLY A 131 16.86 -9.35 12.24
CA GLY A 131 17.27 -10.46 13.10
C GLY A 131 17.14 -10.19 14.61
N ARG A 132 16.20 -9.35 15.02
CA ARG A 132 16.03 -8.92 16.42
C ARG A 132 14.80 -9.56 17.05
N SER A 133 15.06 -10.49 17.98
CA SER A 133 14.22 -10.70 19.18
C SER A 133 14.80 -9.92 20.36
#